data_AF-A0A8T7BKJ8-F1
#
_entry.id   AF-A0A8T7BKJ8-F1
#
_cell.length_a   1.000
_cell.length_b   1.000
_cell.length_c   1.000
_cell.angle_alpha   90.00
_cell.angle_beta   90.00
_cell.angle_gamma   90.00
#
_symmetry.space_group_name_H-M   'P 1'
#
loop_
_entity.id
_entity.type
_entity.pdbx_description
1 polymer ?
#
loop_
_entity_poly.entity_id
_entity_poly.type
_entity_poly.pdbx_seq_one_letter_code
_entity_poly.pdbx_strand_id
1 'polypeptide(L)' 'NVDPFDREKVFIEDVLAPLLNQFSRLKVVLEHITTRDAVEFISQGPATLAATITPHHLLYNRGALFDNGLRPHLYCLPVL' A
#
# COMPACT_ATOMS: atom_id res chain seq x y z
N ASN A 1 12.27 11.28 -8.97
CA ASN A 1 10.97 10.86 -9.54
C ASN A 1 10.85 9.38 -9.25
N VAL A 2 9.91 8.96 -8.40
CA VAL A 2 9.75 7.55 -7.96
C VAL A 2 8.67 6.89 -8.82
N ASP A 3 8.96 5.67 -9.31
CA ASP A 3 8.00 4.87 -10.07
C ASP A 3 6.70 4.71 -9.26
N PRO A 4 5.51 4.97 -9.83
CA PRO A 4 4.24 4.75 -9.16
C PRO A 4 4.09 3.38 -8.45
N PHE A 5 4.70 2.32 -8.97
CA PHE A 5 4.65 0.98 -8.38
C PHE A 5 5.57 0.81 -7.15
N ASP A 6 6.57 1.68 -6.99
CA ASP A 6 7.52 1.64 -5.87
C ASP A 6 7.15 2.62 -4.73
N ARG A 7 6.20 3.52 -4.96
CA ARG A 7 5.85 4.61 -4.02
C ARG A 7 5.37 4.10 -2.66
N GLU A 8 4.62 3.01 -2.62
CA GLU A 8 4.13 2.44 -1.37
C GLU A 8 5.29 1.92 -0.51
N LYS A 9 6.23 1.20 -1.13
CA LYS A 9 7.44 0.71 -0.46
C LYS A 9 8.32 1.85 0.05
N VAL A 10 8.59 2.84 -0.79
CA VAL A 10 9.39 4.02 -0.40
C VAL A 10 8.72 4.78 0.73
N PHE A 11 7.38 4.92 0.73
CA PHE A 11 6.66 5.53 1.84
C PHE A 11 6.82 4.75 3.15
N ILE A 12 6.79 3.41 3.09
CA ILE A 12 7.01 2.57 4.26
C ILE A 12 8.40 2.79 4.85
N GLU A 13 9.43 2.76 4.00
CA GLU A 13 10.84 2.87 4.39
C GLU A 13 11.19 4.27 4.91
N ASP A 14 10.82 5.31 4.16
CA ASP A 14 11.29 6.68 4.41
C ASP A 14 10.39 7.45 5.40
N VAL A 15 9.14 7.03 5.57
CA VAL A 15 8.15 7.80 6.36
C VAL A 15 7.52 6.97 7.46
N LEU A 16 6.86 5.86 7.13
CA LEU A 16 6.04 5.13 8.10
C LEU A 16 6.90 4.49 9.20
N ALA A 17 7.98 3.79 8.84
CA ALA A 17 8.85 3.15 9.82
C ALA A 17 9.50 4.18 10.78
N PRO A 18 10.08 5.29 10.30
CA PRO A 18 10.53 6.38 11.18
C PRO A 18 9.44 6.94 12.09
N LEU A 19 8.23 7.15 11.56
CA LEU A 19 7.09 7.67 12.32
C LEU A 19 6.68 6.74 13.46
N LEU A 20 6.63 5.43 13.22
CA LEU A 20 6.29 4.44 14.24
C LEU A 20 7.36 4.35 15.33
N ASN A 21 8.63 4.50 14.96
CA ASN A 21 9.74 4.56 15.92
C ASN A 21 9.65 5.80 16.82
N GLN A 22 9.30 6.95 16.24
CA GLN A 22 9.18 8.21 16.98
C GLN A 22 7.95 8.22 17.89
N PHE A 23 6.84 7.60 17.46
CA PHE A 23 5.56 7.62 18.18
C PHE A 23 5.05 6.21 18.47
N SER A 24 5.79 5.47 19.29
CA SER A 24 5.53 4.04 19.58
C SER A 24 4.15 3.70 20.16
N ARG A 25 3.40 4.70 20.66
CA ARG A 25 2.03 4.53 21.19
C ARG A 25 0.94 5.02 20.26
N LEU A 26 1.29 5.68 19.15
CA LEU A 26 0.31 6.19 18.18
C LEU A 26 -0.31 5.00 17.44
N LYS A 27 -1.64 4.98 17.37
CA LYS A 27 -2.38 4.03 16.52
C LYS A 27 -2.37 4.55 15.08
N VAL A 28 -1.92 3.71 14.15
CA VAL A 28 -1.74 4.07 12.75
C VAL A 28 -2.42 3.03 11.87
N VAL A 29 -3.07 3.49 10.80
CA VAL A 29 -3.59 2.64 9.74
C VAL A 29 -2.90 3.02 8.44
N LEU A 30 -2.24 2.05 7.79
CA LEU A 30 -1.80 2.20 6.41
C LEU A 30 -2.97 1.80 5.50
N GLU A 31 -3.65 2.80 4.96
CA GLU A 31 -4.83 2.57 4.14
C GLU A 31 -4.48 1.88 2.81
N HIS A 32 -5.45 1.11 2.29
CA HIS A 32 -5.49 0.59 0.92
C HIS A 32 -4.14 0.05 0.41
N ILE A 33 -3.54 -0.88 1.17
CA ILE A 33 -2.26 -1.47 0.79
C ILE A 33 -2.38 -2.31 -0.48
N THR A 34 -1.31 -2.30 -1.29
CA THR A 34 -1.31 -2.90 -2.64
C THR A 34 -0.11 -3.80 -2.91
N THR A 35 0.95 -3.71 -2.10
CA THR A 35 2.20 -4.44 -2.30
C THR A 35 2.40 -5.56 -1.29
N ARG A 36 3.21 -6.55 -1.67
CA ARG A 36 3.66 -7.60 -0.75
C ARG A 36 4.49 -7.01 0.39
N ASP A 37 5.38 -6.06 0.10
CA ASP A 37 6.20 -5.39 1.10
C ASP A 37 5.33 -4.74 2.20
N ALA A 38 4.20 -4.11 1.84
CA ALA A 38 3.26 -3.58 2.81
C ALA A 38 2.60 -4.67 3.67
N VAL A 39 2.15 -5.78 3.07
CA VAL A 39 1.58 -6.90 3.83
C VAL A 39 2.59 -7.47 4.83
N GLU A 40 3.84 -7.68 4.40
CA GLU A 40 4.91 -8.18 5.26
C GLU A 40 5.24 -7.20 6.39
N PHE A 41 5.35 -5.90 6.08
CA PHE A 41 5.60 -4.85 7.05
C PHE A 41 4.51 -4.76 8.12
N ILE A 42 3.24 -4.79 7.71
CA ILE A 42 2.09 -4.77 8.63
C ILE A 42 2.07 -6.03 9.50
N SER A 43 2.32 -7.20 8.90
CA SER A 43 2.31 -8.49 9.62
C SER A 43 3.41 -8.61 10.68
N GLN A 44 4.52 -7.91 10.49
CA GLN A 44 5.65 -7.86 11.43
C GLN A 44 5.62 -6.62 12.33
N GLY A 45 4.66 -5.72 12.12
CA GLY A 45 4.54 -4.43 12.79
C GLY A 45 4.04 -4.51 14.24
N PRO A 46 4.06 -3.37 14.96
CA PRO A 46 3.54 -3.31 16.32
C PRO A 46 2.02 -3.47 16.35
N ALA A 47 1.45 -3.87 17.49
CA ALA A 47 0.00 -3.99 17.67
C ALA A 47 -0.79 -2.68 17.48
N THR A 48 -0.09 -1.54 17.42
CA THR A 48 -0.67 -0.22 17.13
C THR A 48 -0.76 0.09 15.63
N LEU A 49 -0.23 -0.78 14.77
CA LEU A 49 -0.26 -0.64 13.32
C LEU A 49 -1.28 -1.61 12.72
N ALA A 50 -2.12 -1.10 11.83
CA ALA A 50 -3.06 -1.89 11.04
C ALA A 50 -3.04 -1.44 9.58
N ALA A 51 -3.76 -2.18 8.73
CA ALA A 51 -3.97 -1.79 7.34
C ALA A 51 -5.39 -2.11 6.89
N THR A 52 -5.83 -1.42 5.83
CA THR A 52 -7.05 -1.74 5.10
C THR A 52 -6.70 -2.22 3.70
N ILE A 53 -7.56 -3.05 3.11
CA ILE A 53 -7.46 -3.51 1.73
C ILE A 53 -8.80 -3.25 1.07
N THR A 54 -8.79 -2.69 -0.14
CA THR A 54 -10.02 -2.44 -0.89
C THR A 54 -10.48 -3.71 -1.62
N PRO A 55 -11.76 -3.80 -2.02
CA PRO A 55 -12.23 -4.92 -2.82
C PRO A 55 -11.50 -5.05 -4.17
N HIS A 56 -11.14 -3.94 -4.81
CA HIS A 56 -10.50 -4.00 -6.13
C HIS A 56 -9.04 -4.47 -6.06
N HIS A 57 -8.30 -4.13 -5.00
CA HIS A 57 -6.94 -4.64 -4.77
C HIS A 57 -6.92 -6.14 -4.38
N LEU A 58 -8.04 -6.69 -3.90
CA LEU A 58 -8.18 -8.14 -3.70
C LEU A 58 -8.51 -8.90 -5.00
N LEU A 59 -9.26 -8.26 -5.90
CA LEU A 59 -9.81 -8.91 -7.10
C LEU A 59 -8.93 -8.75 -8.34
N TYR A 60 -8.14 -7.68 -8.42
CA TYR A 60 -7.42 -7.30 -9.63
C TYR A 60 -5.95 -7.03 -9.36
N ASN A 61 -5.17 -7.14 -10.43
CA ASN A 61 -3.79 -6.67 -10.48
C ASN A 61 -3.64 -5.73 -11.69
N ARG A 62 -2.45 -5.15 -11.86
CA ARG A 62 -2.08 -4.29 -13.00
C ARG A 62 -2.53 -4.80 -14.37
N GLY A 63 -2.55 -6.10 -14.61
CA GLY A 63 -3.00 -6.67 -15.88
C GLY A 63 -4.43 -6.28 -16.21
N ALA A 64 -5.31 -6.20 -15.22
CA ALA A 64 -6.71 -5.81 -15.40
C ALA A 64 -6.86 -4.36 -15.91
N LEU A 65 -5.93 -3.46 -15.57
CA LEU A 65 -5.94 -2.07 -16.04
C LEU A 65 -5.67 -1.95 -17.54
N PHE A 66 -4.96 -2.91 -18.14
CA PHE A 66 -4.52 -2.88 -19.54
C PHE A 66 -5.14 -3.98 -20.41
N ASP A 67 -6.03 -4.79 -19.84
CA ASP A 67 -6.70 -5.87 -20.56
C ASP A 67 -7.59 -5.32 -21.69
N ASN A 68 -7.24 -5.68 -22.93
CA ASN A 68 -7.84 -5.19 -24.17
C ASN A 68 -7.82 -3.65 -24.31
N GLY A 69 -6.80 -2.99 -23.75
CA GLY A 69 -6.63 -1.54 -23.75
C GLY A 69 -6.73 -0.95 -22.35
N LEU A 70 -6.58 0.38 -22.25
CA LEU A 70 -6.68 1.06 -20.97
C LEU A 70 -8.12 1.03 -20.46
N ARG A 71 -8.34 0.48 -19.27
CA ARG A 71 -9.63 0.46 -18.57
C ARG A 71 -9.64 1.52 -17.45
N PRO A 72 -9.98 2.79 -17.74
CA PRO A 72 -9.81 3.90 -16.79
C PRO A 72 -10.66 3.76 -15.53
N HIS A 73 -11.75 3.00 -15.55
CA HIS A 73 -12.56 2.71 -14.37
C HIS A 73 -11.84 1.83 -13.33
N LEU A 74 -10.75 1.17 -13.71
CA LEU A 74 -9.89 0.39 -12.82
C LEU A 74 -8.67 1.18 -12.34
N TYR A 75 -8.50 2.43 -12.82
CA TYR A 75 -7.40 3.27 -12.39
C TYR A 75 -7.69 3.89 -11.02
N CYS A 76 -6.81 3.60 -10.06
CA CYS A 76 -6.83 4.15 -8.70
C CYS A 76 -5.40 4.36 -8.20
N LEU A 77 -5.27 4.98 -7.02
CA LEU A 77 -4.01 5.09 -6.29
C LEU A 77 -4.19 4.48 -4.88
N PRO A 78 -3.22 3.69 -4.39
CA PRO A 78 -2.07 3.14 -5.13
C PRO A 78 -2.53 2.22 -6.27
N VAL A 79 -1.71 2.12 -7.32
CA VAL A 79 -2.10 1.43 -8.57
C VAL A 79 -2.25 -0.08 -8.30
N LEU A 80 -3.21 -0.72 -8.99
CA LEU A 80 -3.41 -2.18 -9.01
C LEU A 80 -2.15 -2.97 -9.40
#